data_AF-A0A0W1KHI4-F1
#
_entry.id   AF-A0A0W1KHI4-F1
#
_cell.length_a   1.000
_cell.length_b   1.000
_cell.length_c   1.000
_cell.angle_alpha   90.00
_cell.angle_beta   90.00
_cell.angle_gamma   90.00
#
_symmetry.space_group_name_H-M   'P 1'
#
loop_
_entity.id
_entity.type
_entity.pdbx_description
1 polymer ?
#
loop_
_entity_poly.entity_id
_entity_poly.type
_entity_poly.pdbx_seq_one_letter_code
_entity_poly.pdbx_strand_id
1 'polypeptide(L)'
;MSVHTKRGPRRAIAHERCGLTALAKAAHDAGAPVARVSSSDAGSLSTYTLRPAPASAGAAREFGARLARTHAYSEGPRVFGQAPDGFSDSVGAMGMAPLPLVAAGSPARRFGEFYAADRLLPYVGDALANGSFTPADAALMERLAERLRDGLFDSPQPALVRTDAALLHGDLWSGNLLWSQPDSPMEGTGATGGDGVVGVLIDPACQGGHAESDLAQLTVFGAPFVEDIYAGYNETSPLAEGWQERVGLHRLHMLIIHAALFGGGYGRETVAAAGPYL
;
A
#
# COMPACT_ATOMS: atom_id res chain seq x y z
N MET A 1 -0.63 21.09 -20.32
CA MET A 1 -0.74 19.75 -19.69
C MET A 1 -2.10 19.65 -19.04
N SER A 2 -2.83 18.55 -19.26
CA SER A 2 -4.12 18.33 -18.58
C SER A 2 -3.90 17.90 -17.14
N VAL A 3 -4.92 18.11 -16.30
CA VAL A 3 -4.94 17.74 -14.89
C VAL A 3 -6.16 16.87 -14.59
N HIS A 4 -5.99 15.93 -13.67
CA HIS A 4 -7.09 15.20 -13.04
C HIS A 4 -7.31 15.78 -11.65
N THR A 5 -8.55 16.17 -11.31
CA THR A 5 -8.88 16.76 -10.01
C THR A 5 -9.80 15.84 -9.23
N LYS A 6 -9.31 15.40 -8.08
CA LYS A 6 -10.08 14.67 -7.07
C LYS A 6 -10.64 15.65 -6.06
N ARG A 7 -11.88 15.41 -5.60
CA ARG A 7 -12.53 16.17 -4.52
C ARG A 7 -12.97 15.21 -3.43
N GLY A 8 -12.80 15.60 -2.17
CA GLY A 8 -13.13 14.73 -1.05
C GLY A 8 -13.05 15.40 0.31
N PRO A 9 -13.25 14.62 1.38
CA PRO A 9 -13.10 15.10 2.75
C PRO A 9 -11.70 15.69 2.98
N ARG A 10 -11.62 16.78 3.75
CA ARG A 10 -10.36 17.52 3.93
C ARG A 10 -9.20 16.66 4.41
N ARG A 11 -9.50 15.78 5.35
CA ARG A 11 -8.58 14.80 5.92
C ARG A 11 -8.05 13.80 4.89
N ALA A 12 -8.90 13.29 4.00
CA ALA A 12 -8.49 12.35 2.96
C ALA A 12 -7.56 13.04 1.95
N ILE A 13 -7.92 14.24 1.51
CA ILE A 13 -7.10 15.05 0.61
C ILE A 13 -5.75 15.43 1.24
N ALA A 14 -5.75 15.80 2.52
CA ALA A 14 -4.53 16.10 3.26
C ALA A 14 -3.62 14.87 3.39
N HIS A 15 -4.19 13.70 3.70
CA HIS A 15 -3.45 12.43 3.80
C HIS A 15 -2.79 12.06 2.47
N GLU A 16 -3.57 12.05 1.39
CA GLU A 16 -3.10 11.70 0.05
C GLU A 16 -2.01 12.67 -0.44
N ARG A 17 -2.19 13.99 -0.24
CA ARG A 17 -1.18 15.00 -0.58
C ARG A 17 0.14 14.77 0.16
N CYS A 18 0.08 14.50 1.47
CA CYS A 18 1.29 14.21 2.26
C CYS A 18 1.94 12.90 1.80
N GLY A 19 1.12 11.89 1.46
CA GLY A 19 1.59 10.63 0.90
C GLY A 19 2.32 10.78 -0.44
N LEU A 20 1.74 11.52 -1.39
CA LEU A 20 2.39 11.83 -2.67
C LEU A 20 3.71 12.59 -2.46
N THR A 21 3.75 13.50 -1.49
CA THR A 21 4.98 14.24 -1.14
C THR A 21 6.06 13.29 -0.60
N ALA A 22 5.72 12.36 0.29
CA ALA A 22 6.65 11.38 0.84
C ALA A 22 7.16 10.41 -0.24
N LEU A 23 6.27 9.91 -1.10
CA LEU A 23 6.63 9.03 -2.21
C LEU A 23 7.47 9.76 -3.27
N ALA A 24 7.23 11.06 -3.51
CA ALA A 24 8.04 11.85 -4.44
C ALA A 24 9.51 11.96 -3.97
N LYS A 25 9.74 12.14 -2.65
CA LYS A 25 11.10 12.11 -2.09
C LYS A 25 11.80 10.78 -2.41
N ALA A 26 11.11 9.66 -2.21
CA ALA A 26 11.63 8.34 -2.55
C ALA A 26 11.87 8.19 -4.07
N ALA A 27 10.96 8.70 -4.91
CA ALA A 27 11.09 8.68 -6.37
C ALA A 27 12.31 9.47 -6.87
N HIS A 28 12.68 10.56 -6.20
CA HIS A 28 13.91 11.30 -6.47
C HIS A 28 15.18 10.54 -6.02
N ASP A 29 15.05 9.63 -5.05
CA ASP A 29 16.09 8.72 -4.57
C ASP A 29 15.99 7.32 -5.23
N ALA A 30 15.76 7.31 -6.55
CA ALA A 30 15.66 6.10 -7.38
C ALA A 30 14.50 5.13 -7.04
N GLY A 31 13.53 5.56 -6.23
CA GLY A 31 12.27 4.86 -6.02
C GLY A 31 11.33 4.88 -7.24
N ALA A 32 10.17 4.25 -7.08
CA ALA A 32 9.14 4.21 -8.10
C ALA A 32 8.58 5.63 -8.36
N PRO A 33 8.47 6.07 -9.62
CA PRO A 33 7.88 7.35 -9.95
C PRO A 33 6.43 7.49 -9.44
N VAL A 34 6.03 8.71 -9.14
CA VAL A 34 4.70 9.02 -8.60
C VAL A 34 4.07 10.18 -9.35
N ALA A 35 2.74 10.23 -9.44
CA ALA A 35 2.05 11.33 -10.12
C ALA A 35 2.40 12.69 -9.50
N ARG A 36 2.73 13.65 -10.37
CA ARG A 36 3.08 15.00 -9.96
C ARG A 36 1.83 15.81 -9.60
N VAL A 37 1.84 16.39 -8.40
CA VAL A 37 0.81 17.32 -7.95
C VAL A 37 0.92 18.64 -8.72
N SER A 38 -0.17 19.08 -9.33
CA SER A 38 -0.29 20.39 -9.97
C SER A 38 -0.79 21.45 -9.00
N SER A 39 -1.75 21.09 -8.15
CA SER A 39 -2.31 21.99 -7.14
C SER A 39 -3.06 21.19 -6.07
N SER A 40 -3.20 21.77 -4.89
CA SER A 40 -4.04 21.22 -3.82
C SER A 40 -4.64 22.35 -3.00
N ASP A 41 -5.87 22.18 -2.56
CA ASP A 41 -6.49 22.99 -1.52
C ASP A 41 -7.08 22.08 -0.43
N ALA A 42 -7.84 22.65 0.51
CA ALA A 42 -8.37 21.90 1.64
C ALA A 42 -9.30 20.74 1.24
N GLY A 43 -9.94 20.76 0.08
CA GLY A 43 -10.94 19.76 -0.32
C GLY A 43 -10.74 19.18 -1.72
N SER A 44 -9.65 19.56 -2.39
CA SER A 44 -9.31 19.05 -3.71
C SER A 44 -7.81 18.88 -3.91
N LEU A 45 -7.46 17.92 -4.75
CA LEU A 45 -6.10 17.60 -5.15
C LEU A 45 -6.10 17.39 -6.66
N SER A 46 -5.19 18.06 -7.36
CA SER A 46 -5.03 17.92 -8.80
C SER A 46 -3.65 17.39 -9.14
N THR A 47 -3.59 16.32 -9.92
CA THR A 47 -2.35 15.74 -10.46
C THR A 47 -2.30 15.92 -11.98
N TYR A 48 -1.11 15.98 -12.56
CA TYR A 48 -0.99 16.03 -14.00
C TYR A 48 -1.37 14.69 -14.63
N THR A 49 -2.08 14.74 -15.76
CA THR A 49 -2.44 13.52 -16.49
C THR A 49 -1.19 12.85 -17.08
N LEU A 50 -1.02 11.57 -16.78
CA LEU A 50 0.02 10.72 -17.34
C LEU A 50 -0.30 10.35 -18.79
N ARG A 51 0.72 10.11 -19.63
CA ARG A 51 0.54 9.57 -20.99
C ARG A 51 0.54 8.05 -20.92
N PRO A 52 -0.58 7.36 -21.16
CA PRO A 52 -0.65 5.91 -21.00
C PRO A 52 0.28 5.18 -21.95
N ALA A 53 0.84 4.06 -21.50
CA ALA A 53 1.58 3.10 -22.31
C ALA A 53 1.15 1.68 -21.90
N PRO A 54 1.21 0.68 -22.79
CA PRO A 54 0.96 -0.70 -22.41
C PRO A 54 2.07 -1.21 -21.48
N ALA A 55 1.69 -1.99 -20.46
CA ALA A 55 2.65 -2.67 -19.60
C ALA A 55 3.52 -3.65 -20.39
N SER A 56 4.75 -3.85 -19.93
CA SER A 56 5.69 -4.87 -20.43
C SER A 56 6.32 -5.61 -19.25
N ALA A 57 6.82 -6.82 -19.47
CA ALA A 57 7.58 -7.56 -18.47
C ALA A 57 8.83 -6.79 -18.00
N GLY A 58 9.52 -6.09 -18.91
CA GLY A 58 10.69 -5.27 -18.60
C GLY A 58 10.37 -4.11 -17.65
N ALA A 59 9.36 -3.32 -17.99
CA ALA A 59 8.89 -2.22 -17.15
C ALA A 59 8.34 -2.72 -15.80
N ALA A 60 7.72 -3.90 -15.77
CA ALA A 60 7.25 -4.53 -14.54
C ALA A 60 8.39 -4.93 -13.60
N ARG A 61 9.44 -5.55 -14.15
CA ARG A 61 10.65 -5.88 -13.39
C ARG A 61 11.36 -4.63 -12.87
N GLU A 62 11.51 -3.61 -13.70
CA GLU A 62 12.08 -2.32 -13.29
C GLU A 62 11.22 -1.65 -12.20
N PHE A 63 9.90 -1.66 -12.35
CA PHE A 63 8.99 -1.15 -11.33
C PHE A 63 9.17 -1.89 -9.99
N GLY A 64 9.29 -3.23 -10.00
CA GLY A 64 9.59 -4.01 -8.80
C GLY A 64 10.89 -3.57 -8.12
N ALA A 65 11.96 -3.41 -8.89
CA ALA A 65 13.25 -2.94 -8.38
C ALA A 65 13.17 -1.54 -7.76
N ARG A 66 12.38 -0.64 -8.36
CA ARG A 66 12.16 0.71 -7.84
C ARG A 66 11.24 0.73 -6.62
N LEU A 67 10.23 -0.12 -6.58
CA LEU A 67 9.36 -0.26 -5.42
C LEU A 67 10.14 -0.73 -4.18
N ALA A 68 11.12 -1.63 -4.36
CA ALA A 68 12.04 -2.01 -3.30
C ALA A 68 12.82 -0.82 -2.72
N ARG A 69 13.25 0.12 -3.56
CA ARG A 69 13.91 1.37 -3.14
C ARG A 69 12.93 2.32 -2.47
N THR A 70 11.70 2.44 -2.98
CA THR A 70 10.63 3.18 -2.31
C THR A 70 10.41 2.69 -0.89
N HIS A 71 10.25 1.38 -0.71
CA HIS A 71 10.04 0.77 0.61
C HIS A 71 11.20 1.02 1.58
N ALA A 72 12.43 1.02 1.08
CA ALA A 72 13.64 1.26 1.88
C ALA A 72 13.90 2.74 2.17
N TYR A 73 13.25 3.67 1.47
CA TYR A 73 13.49 5.11 1.63
C TYR A 73 13.12 5.60 3.04
N SER A 74 14.08 6.24 3.68
CA SER A 74 13.97 6.72 5.04
C SER A 74 14.91 7.90 5.29
N GLU A 75 14.39 8.96 5.92
CA GLU A 75 15.17 10.08 6.46
C GLU A 75 15.40 9.92 7.98
N GLY A 76 14.95 8.81 8.57
CA GLY A 76 14.99 8.53 10.00
C GLY A 76 14.15 7.30 10.40
N PRO A 77 14.13 6.93 11.69
CA PRO A 77 13.36 5.78 12.16
C PRO A 77 11.90 5.86 11.72
N ARG A 78 11.34 4.71 11.31
CA ARG A 78 9.93 4.58 10.91
C ARG A 78 9.31 3.40 11.61
N VAL A 79 8.13 3.62 12.20
CA VAL A 79 7.33 2.60 12.89
C VAL A 79 6.07 2.24 12.11
N PHE A 80 5.47 1.09 12.43
CA PHE A 80 4.23 0.66 11.79
C PHE A 80 3.06 1.61 12.08
N GLY A 81 2.30 1.94 11.02
CA GLY A 81 1.21 2.89 11.03
C GLY A 81 1.65 4.35 10.99
N GLN A 82 2.95 4.65 10.93
CA GLN A 82 3.43 6.03 10.94
C GLN A 82 2.85 6.83 9.77
N ALA A 83 2.20 7.95 10.09
CA ALA A 83 1.68 8.90 9.12
C ALA A 83 2.80 9.52 8.26
N PRO A 84 2.51 9.92 7.01
CA PRO A 84 3.46 10.67 6.20
C PRO A 84 3.74 12.04 6.81
N ASP A 85 4.94 12.58 6.58
CA ASP A 85 5.33 13.89 7.09
C ASP A 85 4.34 14.98 6.69
N GLY A 86 4.01 15.87 7.64
CA GLY A 86 3.05 16.95 7.43
C GLY A 86 1.58 16.55 7.58
N PHE A 87 1.28 15.27 7.87
CA PHE A 87 -0.05 14.81 8.27
C PHE A 87 -0.13 14.65 9.80
N SER A 88 -1.09 15.32 10.44
CA SER A 88 -1.19 15.40 11.91
C SER A 88 -2.32 14.60 12.53
N ASP A 89 -3.30 14.14 11.74
CA ASP A 89 -4.43 13.39 12.29
C ASP A 89 -4.01 11.94 12.59
N SER A 90 -4.57 11.35 13.65
CA SER A 90 -4.34 9.94 14.02
C SER A 90 -5.10 8.94 13.15
N VAL A 91 -5.85 9.42 12.16
CA VAL A 91 -6.60 8.57 11.26
C VAL A 91 -6.49 9.20 9.87
N GLY A 92 -6.07 8.44 8.86
CA GLY A 92 -6.03 8.79 7.44
C GLY A 92 -7.13 8.09 6.64
N ALA A 93 -6.98 8.00 5.32
CA ALA A 93 -7.96 7.34 4.46
C ALA A 93 -7.32 6.36 3.49
N MET A 94 -8.00 5.24 3.27
CA MET A 94 -7.79 4.32 2.14
C MET A 94 -9.13 4.21 1.41
N GLY A 95 -9.24 4.87 0.25
CA GLY A 95 -10.55 5.16 -0.34
C GLY A 95 -11.46 5.92 0.64
N MET A 96 -12.63 5.37 0.93
CA MET A 96 -13.58 5.92 1.91
C MET A 96 -13.43 5.34 3.32
N ALA A 97 -12.57 4.34 3.51
CA ALA A 97 -12.38 3.70 4.81
C ALA A 97 -11.45 4.55 5.72
N PRO A 98 -11.76 4.68 7.01
CA PRO A 98 -10.83 5.26 7.97
C PRO A 98 -9.61 4.35 8.12
N LEU A 99 -8.41 4.92 8.09
CA LEU A 99 -7.15 4.21 8.26
C LEU A 99 -6.46 4.67 9.55
N PRO A 100 -6.39 3.87 10.62
CA PRO A 100 -5.65 4.24 11.82
C PRO A 100 -4.16 4.49 11.53
N LEU A 101 -3.63 5.60 12.07
CA LEU A 101 -2.25 6.06 11.91
C LEU A 101 -1.65 6.51 13.24
N VAL A 102 -0.33 6.56 13.32
CA VAL A 102 0.42 7.07 14.48
C VAL A 102 1.40 8.16 14.06
N ALA A 103 1.78 9.02 15.00
CA ALA A 103 2.77 10.06 14.76
C ALA A 103 4.19 9.48 14.71
N ALA A 104 5.11 10.16 14.02
CA ALA A 104 6.53 9.84 14.09
C ALA A 104 7.04 9.84 15.54
N GLY A 105 7.91 8.87 15.88
CA GLY A 105 8.42 8.69 17.25
C GLY A 105 7.46 8.00 18.22
N SER A 106 6.31 7.52 17.74
CA SER A 106 5.44 6.64 18.53
C SER A 106 6.16 5.32 18.86
N PRO A 107 5.83 4.64 19.98
CA PRO A 107 6.46 3.37 20.34
C PRO A 107 6.35 2.32 19.22
N ALA A 108 7.46 1.64 18.96
CA ALA A 108 7.46 0.52 18.01
C ALA A 108 6.57 -0.61 18.52
N ARG A 109 5.85 -1.24 17.60
CA ARG A 109 5.04 -2.45 17.82
C ARG A 109 5.58 -3.57 16.94
N ARG A 110 5.26 -4.80 17.30
CA ARG A 110 5.43 -5.94 16.38
C ARG A 110 4.47 -5.81 15.20
N PHE A 111 4.80 -6.45 14.07
CA PHE A 111 3.97 -6.35 12.88
C PHE A 111 2.57 -6.90 13.14
N GLY A 112 2.46 -8.10 13.70
CA GLY A 112 1.19 -8.75 13.95
C GLY A 112 0.32 -8.02 14.96
N GLU A 113 0.89 -7.38 15.99
CA GLU A 113 0.17 -6.50 16.92
C GLU A 113 -0.46 -5.32 16.17
N PHE A 114 0.34 -4.60 15.36
CA PHE A 114 -0.12 -3.51 14.52
C PHE A 114 -1.18 -3.95 13.50
N TYR A 115 -0.92 -5.05 12.79
CA TYR A 115 -1.75 -5.50 11.68
C TYR A 115 -3.13 -5.94 12.20
N ALA A 116 -3.17 -6.69 13.30
CA ALA A 116 -4.40 -7.08 13.96
C ALA A 116 -5.22 -5.86 14.40
N ALA A 117 -4.61 -4.95 15.18
CA ALA A 117 -5.31 -3.84 15.81
C ALA A 117 -5.73 -2.74 14.83
N ASP A 118 -4.90 -2.44 13.83
CA ASP A 118 -5.04 -1.25 13.00
C ASP A 118 -5.45 -1.55 11.55
N ARG A 119 -5.27 -2.79 11.08
CA ARG A 119 -5.52 -3.17 9.67
C ARG A 119 -6.61 -4.22 9.52
N LEU A 120 -6.98 -4.95 10.56
CA LEU A 120 -8.05 -5.96 10.50
C LEU A 120 -9.26 -5.57 11.37
N LEU A 121 -9.09 -5.53 12.69
CA LEU A 121 -10.19 -5.33 13.63
C LEU A 121 -11.05 -4.07 13.41
N PRO A 122 -10.53 -2.91 12.96
CA PRO A 122 -11.34 -1.71 12.75
C PRO A 122 -12.49 -1.89 11.75
N TYR A 123 -12.37 -2.87 10.84
CA TYR A 123 -13.29 -3.08 9.73
C TYR A 123 -14.29 -4.21 9.96
N VAL A 124 -14.09 -5.03 11.02
CA VAL A 124 -14.96 -6.18 11.33
C VAL A 124 -16.39 -5.74 11.64
N GLY A 125 -16.55 -4.66 12.42
CA GLY A 125 -17.86 -4.14 12.81
C GLY A 125 -18.69 -3.67 11.62
N ASP A 126 -18.08 -2.94 10.69
CA ASP A 126 -18.73 -2.46 9.47
C ASP A 126 -19.09 -3.60 8.52
N ALA A 127 -18.21 -4.60 8.38
CA ALA A 127 -18.47 -5.81 7.59
C ALA A 127 -19.59 -6.67 8.19
N LEU A 128 -19.76 -6.69 9.52
CA LEU A 128 -20.91 -7.34 10.16
C LEU A 128 -22.19 -6.53 9.94
N ALA A 129 -22.12 -5.21 10.14
CA ALA A 129 -23.27 -4.31 10.03
C ALA A 129 -23.89 -4.29 8.62
N ASN A 130 -23.05 -4.40 7.58
CA ASN A 130 -23.50 -4.43 6.20
C ASN A 130 -23.87 -5.84 5.68
N GLY A 131 -23.74 -6.88 6.53
CA GLY A 131 -24.06 -8.27 6.19
C GLY A 131 -23.03 -9.02 5.35
N SER A 132 -21.83 -8.45 5.14
CA SER A 132 -20.71 -9.12 4.47
C SER A 132 -20.13 -10.26 5.30
N PHE A 133 -20.11 -10.07 6.62
CA PHE A 133 -19.74 -11.09 7.60
C PHE A 133 -20.96 -11.60 8.36
N THR A 134 -20.94 -12.90 8.66
CA THR A 134 -21.75 -13.50 9.72
C THR A 134 -21.06 -13.31 11.09
N PRO A 135 -21.75 -13.52 12.21
CA PRO A 135 -21.10 -13.55 13.53
C PRO A 135 -19.96 -14.58 13.63
N ALA A 136 -20.04 -15.69 12.89
CA ALA A 136 -18.98 -16.69 12.85
C ALA A 136 -17.73 -16.19 12.10
N ASP A 137 -17.92 -15.43 11.02
CA ASP A 137 -16.82 -14.80 10.26
C ASP A 137 -16.13 -13.72 11.10
N ALA A 138 -16.90 -12.91 11.82
CA ALA A 138 -16.34 -11.91 12.74
C ALA A 138 -15.49 -12.57 13.84
N ALA A 139 -16.02 -13.60 14.50
CA ALA A 139 -15.28 -14.36 15.52
C ALA A 139 -14.02 -15.06 14.94
N LEU A 140 -14.04 -15.45 13.66
CA LEU A 140 -12.88 -15.99 12.97
C LEU A 140 -11.79 -14.94 12.79
N MET A 141 -12.15 -13.73 12.37
CA MET A 141 -11.20 -12.62 12.25
C MET A 141 -10.63 -12.19 13.61
N GLU A 142 -11.42 -12.24 14.67
CA GLU A 142 -10.95 -11.98 16.04
C GLU A 142 -9.91 -13.03 16.50
N ARG A 143 -10.15 -14.33 16.25
CA ARG A 143 -9.16 -15.38 16.54
C ARG A 143 -7.88 -15.22 15.74
N LEU A 144 -7.99 -14.83 14.46
CA LEU A 144 -6.81 -14.53 13.67
C LEU A 144 -6.03 -13.34 14.27
N ALA A 145 -6.74 -12.28 14.68
CA ALA A 145 -6.13 -11.12 15.32
C ALA A 145 -5.39 -11.47 16.63
N GLU A 146 -5.90 -12.43 17.41
CA GLU A 146 -5.21 -12.96 18.59
C GLU A 146 -3.91 -13.68 18.20
N ARG A 147 -3.95 -14.61 17.24
CA ARG A 147 -2.74 -15.32 16.75
C ARG A 147 -1.67 -14.39 16.20
N LEU A 148 -2.08 -13.32 15.52
CA LEU A 148 -1.17 -12.31 14.98
C LEU A 148 -0.49 -11.51 16.09
N ARG A 149 -1.21 -11.17 17.17
CA ARG A 149 -0.67 -10.37 18.27
C ARG A 149 0.54 -11.01 18.95
N ASP A 150 0.59 -12.34 18.96
CA ASP A 150 1.71 -13.12 19.50
C ASP A 150 2.93 -13.18 18.56
N GLY A 151 2.83 -12.59 17.36
CA GLY A 151 3.91 -12.52 16.38
C GLY A 151 4.12 -13.79 15.56
N LEU A 152 3.15 -14.72 15.55
CA LEU A 152 3.27 -16.02 14.87
C LEU A 152 3.58 -15.89 13.37
N PHE A 153 3.09 -14.83 12.74
CA PHE A 153 3.29 -14.55 11.32
C PHE A 153 4.14 -13.29 11.08
N ASP A 154 4.86 -12.82 12.10
CA ASP A 154 5.85 -11.76 11.92
C ASP A 154 6.98 -12.28 11.04
N SER A 155 7.49 -11.41 10.17
CA SER A 155 8.67 -11.69 9.38
C SER A 155 9.59 -10.46 9.33
N PRO A 156 10.90 -10.66 9.07
CA PRO A 156 11.79 -9.54 8.80
C PRO A 156 11.34 -8.75 7.57
N GLN A 157 11.57 -7.44 7.59
CA GLN A 157 11.42 -6.62 6.38
C GLN A 157 12.38 -7.10 5.29
N PRO A 158 12.09 -6.80 4.01
CA PRO A 158 12.99 -7.08 2.91
C PRO A 158 14.35 -6.41 3.08
N ALA A 159 15.41 -7.04 2.55
CA ALA A 159 16.80 -6.79 2.97
C ALA A 159 17.29 -5.34 2.87
N LEU A 160 16.71 -4.53 1.98
CA LEU A 160 17.07 -3.12 1.81
C LEU A 160 16.42 -2.20 2.86
N VAL A 161 15.31 -2.61 3.48
CA VAL A 161 14.62 -1.84 4.52
C VAL A 161 15.40 -1.94 5.83
N ARG A 162 15.78 -0.78 6.38
CA ARG A 162 16.62 -0.68 7.60
C ARG A 162 15.88 -0.09 8.81
N THR A 163 14.58 0.11 8.69
CA THR A 163 13.66 0.60 9.73
C THR A 163 12.66 -0.49 10.11
N ASP A 164 11.94 -0.32 11.22
CA ASP A 164 10.89 -1.27 11.63
C ASP A 164 9.79 -1.39 10.56
N ALA A 165 9.45 -0.25 9.94
CA ALA A 165 8.46 -0.15 8.88
C ALA A 165 9.05 0.39 7.57
N ALA A 166 8.58 -0.14 6.44
CA ALA A 166 8.81 0.38 5.10
C ALA A 166 7.92 1.61 4.82
N LEU A 167 8.34 2.48 3.90
CA LEU A 167 7.47 3.51 3.32
C LEU A 167 6.54 2.85 2.29
N LEU A 168 5.27 2.67 2.65
CA LEU A 168 4.28 2.07 1.75
C LEU A 168 3.55 3.11 0.90
N HIS A 169 3.16 2.69 -0.29
CA HIS A 169 2.04 3.26 -1.02
C HIS A 169 0.73 3.07 -0.25
N GLY A 170 0.50 1.87 0.31
CA GLY A 170 -0.59 1.53 1.24
C GLY A 170 -1.92 1.16 0.59
N ASP A 171 -2.10 1.48 -0.69
CA ASP A 171 -3.26 1.09 -1.52
C ASP A 171 -2.82 0.62 -2.93
N LEU A 172 -1.80 -0.24 -3.00
CA LEU A 172 -1.12 -0.60 -4.26
C LEU A 172 -1.79 -1.78 -4.97
N TRP A 173 -3.02 -1.59 -5.45
CA TRP A 173 -3.64 -2.51 -6.39
C TRP A 173 -3.37 -2.11 -7.84
N SER A 174 -3.75 -2.96 -8.80
CA SER A 174 -3.48 -2.77 -10.23
C SER A 174 -4.00 -1.44 -10.81
N GLY A 175 -5.06 -0.86 -10.26
CA GLY A 175 -5.59 0.44 -10.68
C GLY A 175 -4.77 1.65 -10.21
N ASN A 176 -3.95 1.50 -9.17
CA ASN A 176 -3.09 2.55 -8.63
C ASN A 176 -1.64 2.46 -9.13
N LEU A 177 -1.36 1.52 -10.03
CA LEU A 177 -0.13 1.39 -10.80
C LEU A 177 -0.41 1.70 -12.28
N LEU A 178 -0.06 2.91 -12.71
CA LEU A 178 -0.26 3.34 -14.10
C LEU A 178 1.01 3.15 -14.93
N TRP A 179 0.87 2.50 -16.09
CA TRP A 179 1.95 2.36 -17.06
C TRP A 179 1.97 3.56 -18.01
N SER A 180 3.12 4.20 -18.13
CA SER A 180 3.22 5.51 -18.76
C SER A 180 4.50 5.71 -19.56
N GLN A 181 4.45 6.65 -20.52
CA GLN A 181 5.63 7.10 -21.25
C GLN A 181 6.62 7.84 -20.32
N PRO A 182 7.94 7.66 -20.49
CA PRO A 182 9.02 8.28 -19.71
C PRO A 182 8.96 9.81 -19.56
N ASP A 183 8.38 10.48 -20.53
CA ASP A 183 8.29 11.93 -20.59
C ASP A 183 7.02 12.49 -19.90
N SER A 184 6.19 11.61 -19.33
CA SER A 184 4.98 12.02 -18.60
C SER A 184 5.31 12.89 -17.39
N PRO A 185 4.41 13.82 -17.02
CA PRO A 185 4.62 14.74 -15.90
C PRO A 185 4.49 14.02 -14.54
N MET A 186 5.53 13.30 -14.15
CA MET A 186 5.67 12.55 -12.89
C MET A 186 6.82 13.12 -12.04
N GLU A 187 6.86 12.76 -10.76
CA GLU A 187 8.03 12.95 -9.90
C GLU A 187 8.93 11.71 -9.96
N GLY A 188 10.25 11.92 -9.86
CA GLY A 188 11.26 10.90 -10.08
C GLY A 188 11.69 10.76 -11.55
N THR A 189 12.64 9.87 -11.82
CA THR A 189 13.18 9.71 -13.18
C THR A 189 12.28 8.78 -14.01
N GLY A 190 11.84 9.23 -15.19
CA GLY A 190 11.15 8.37 -16.16
C GLY A 190 12.09 7.53 -17.03
N ALA A 191 13.42 7.72 -16.91
CA ALA A 191 14.39 6.98 -17.70
C ALA A 191 14.35 5.49 -17.34
N THR A 192 13.95 4.64 -18.29
CA THR A 192 13.95 3.19 -18.14
C THR A 192 15.07 2.56 -18.96
N GLY A 193 15.63 1.47 -18.46
CA GLY A 193 16.50 0.61 -19.24
C GLY A 193 15.67 -0.22 -20.22
N GLY A 194 15.44 0.28 -21.43
CA GLY A 194 15.28 -0.57 -22.62
C GLY A 194 13.95 -0.54 -23.36
N ASP A 195 12.80 -0.30 -22.72
CA ASP A 195 11.47 -0.45 -23.37
C ASP A 195 10.59 0.80 -23.37
N GLY A 196 11.04 1.89 -22.74
CA GLY A 196 10.36 3.19 -22.82
C GLY A 196 8.97 3.21 -22.16
N VAL A 197 8.76 2.38 -21.13
CA VAL A 197 7.55 2.34 -20.29
C VAL A 197 7.93 2.40 -18.82
N VAL A 198 7.19 3.17 -18.03
CA VAL A 198 7.42 3.40 -16.60
C VAL A 198 6.16 3.07 -15.81
N GLY A 199 6.29 2.33 -14.70
CA GLY A 199 5.24 2.20 -13.70
C GLY A 199 5.20 3.41 -12.78
N VAL A 200 4.06 4.09 -12.70
CA VAL A 200 3.86 5.33 -11.94
C VAL A 200 2.75 5.12 -10.90
N LEU A 201 3.06 5.46 -9.65
CA LEU A 201 2.14 5.36 -8.51
C LEU A 201 1.14 6.52 -8.47
N ILE A 202 -0.12 6.23 -8.13
CA ILE A 202 -1.19 7.23 -7.92
C ILE A 202 -2.06 6.87 -6.71
N ASP A 203 -2.78 7.86 -6.17
CA ASP A 203 -3.80 7.67 -5.13
C ASP A 203 -3.32 6.88 -3.88
N PRO A 204 -2.22 7.30 -3.23
CA PRO A 204 -1.67 6.56 -2.10
C PRO A 204 -2.49 6.70 -0.81
N ALA A 205 -2.51 5.62 -0.04
CA ALA A 205 -2.84 5.61 1.40
C ALA A 205 -1.55 5.48 2.22
N CYS A 206 -0.59 6.36 1.93
CA CYS A 206 0.81 6.27 2.34
C CYS A 206 0.98 6.17 3.86
N GLN A 207 1.84 5.26 4.32
CA GLN A 207 2.08 5.00 5.74
C GLN A 207 3.37 4.20 5.96
N GLY A 208 3.80 4.09 7.22
CA GLY A 208 4.71 3.03 7.65
C GLY A 208 4.00 1.68 7.69
N GLY A 209 4.55 0.64 7.04
CA GLY A 209 3.99 -0.70 7.06
C GLY A 209 5.00 -1.81 6.76
N HIS A 210 4.51 -3.03 6.53
CA HIS A 210 5.34 -4.13 6.04
C HIS A 210 5.36 -4.13 4.51
N ALA A 211 6.55 -4.19 3.91
CA ALA A 211 6.71 -4.09 2.45
C ALA A 211 5.94 -5.17 1.66
N GLU A 212 5.77 -6.37 2.24
CA GLU A 212 4.97 -7.44 1.63
C GLU A 212 3.50 -7.03 1.43
N SER A 213 2.97 -6.05 2.18
CA SER A 213 1.59 -5.58 2.01
C SER A 213 1.33 -4.93 0.65
N ASP A 214 2.20 -4.04 0.20
CA ASP A 214 2.06 -3.39 -1.11
C ASP A 214 2.18 -4.43 -2.26
N LEU A 215 3.11 -5.37 -2.12
CA LEU A 215 3.28 -6.47 -3.10
C LEU A 215 2.06 -7.40 -3.14
N ALA A 216 1.52 -7.76 -1.98
CA ALA A 216 0.35 -8.61 -1.89
C ALA A 216 -0.90 -7.92 -2.47
N GLN A 217 -1.05 -6.61 -2.27
CA GLN A 217 -2.16 -5.82 -2.80
C GLN A 217 -2.22 -5.82 -4.34
N LEU A 218 -1.07 -5.88 -5.03
CA LEU A 218 -1.02 -6.03 -6.49
C LEU A 218 -1.72 -7.31 -6.99
N THR A 219 -1.85 -8.33 -6.14
CA THR A 219 -2.47 -9.62 -6.51
C THR A 219 -3.99 -9.64 -6.33
N VAL A 220 -4.58 -8.70 -5.57
CA VAL A 220 -6.02 -8.71 -5.23
C VAL A 220 -6.89 -8.57 -6.48
N PHE A 221 -6.51 -7.66 -7.38
CA PHE A 221 -7.20 -7.42 -8.65
C PHE A 221 -6.32 -7.73 -9.88
N GLY A 222 -5.24 -8.49 -9.69
CA GLY A 222 -4.36 -8.98 -10.75
C GLY A 222 -3.61 -7.88 -11.51
N ALA A 223 -2.48 -7.42 -10.98
CA ALA A 223 -1.56 -6.57 -11.74
C ALA A 223 -0.96 -7.34 -12.95
N PRO A 224 -0.84 -6.69 -14.12
CA PRO A 224 -0.16 -7.30 -15.26
C PRO A 224 1.31 -7.54 -14.91
N PHE A 225 1.85 -8.69 -15.33
CA PHE A 225 3.26 -9.06 -15.10
C PHE A 225 3.67 -9.07 -13.62
N VAL A 226 2.75 -9.44 -12.71
CA VAL A 226 3.01 -9.42 -11.27
C VAL A 226 4.23 -10.28 -10.86
N GLU A 227 4.47 -11.41 -11.54
CA GLU A 227 5.65 -12.24 -11.30
C GLU A 227 6.95 -11.51 -11.66
N ASP A 228 6.95 -10.69 -12.71
CA ASP A 228 8.11 -9.87 -13.08
C ASP A 228 8.33 -8.74 -12.04
N ILE A 229 7.25 -8.15 -11.51
CA ILE A 229 7.31 -7.20 -10.39
C ILE A 229 7.97 -7.86 -9.17
N TYR A 230 7.51 -9.05 -8.78
CA TYR A 230 8.12 -9.81 -7.69
C TYR A 230 9.58 -10.14 -7.95
N ALA A 231 9.93 -10.57 -9.17
CA ALA A 231 11.31 -10.88 -9.53
C ALA A 231 12.23 -9.66 -9.40
N GLY A 232 11.85 -8.51 -9.97
CA GLY A 232 12.65 -7.28 -9.89
C GLY A 232 12.76 -6.73 -8.47
N TYR A 233 11.68 -6.83 -7.70
CA TYR A 233 11.70 -6.48 -6.28
C TYR A 233 12.69 -7.36 -5.50
N ASN A 234 12.56 -8.68 -5.63
CA ASN A 234 13.35 -9.65 -4.87
C ASN A 234 14.83 -9.64 -5.25
N GLU A 235 15.17 -9.28 -6.49
CA GLU A 235 16.55 -9.05 -6.91
C GLU A 235 17.19 -7.82 -6.24
N THR A 236 16.41 -6.77 -5.99
CA THR A 236 16.89 -5.51 -5.41
C THR A 236 16.87 -5.52 -3.89
N SER A 237 15.82 -6.09 -3.31
CA SER A 237 15.61 -6.21 -1.87
C SER A 237 14.97 -7.57 -1.60
N PRO A 238 15.78 -8.62 -1.42
CA PRO A 238 15.29 -9.96 -1.15
C PRO A 238 14.23 -9.98 -0.05
N LEU A 239 13.10 -10.63 -0.36
CA LEU A 239 12.01 -10.91 0.56
C LEU A 239 12.44 -12.00 1.55
N ALA A 240 11.87 -11.98 2.75
CA ALA A 240 12.16 -12.99 3.75
C ALA A 240 11.66 -14.38 3.30
N GLU A 241 12.34 -15.43 3.77
CA GLU A 241 11.95 -16.82 3.48
C GLU A 241 10.46 -17.06 3.83
N GLY A 242 9.77 -17.85 2.99
CA GLY A 242 8.35 -18.14 3.15
C GLY A 242 7.39 -16.99 2.81
N TRP A 243 7.85 -15.88 2.19
CA TRP A 243 6.98 -14.75 1.85
C TRP A 243 5.78 -15.16 0.98
N GLN A 244 5.93 -16.16 0.10
CA GLN A 244 4.84 -16.66 -0.74
C GLN A 244 3.66 -17.18 0.09
N GLU A 245 3.94 -17.79 1.24
CA GLU A 245 2.92 -18.30 2.18
C GLU A 245 2.20 -17.16 2.91
N ARG A 246 2.82 -15.97 2.99
CA ARG A 246 2.27 -14.78 3.66
C ARG A 246 1.52 -13.84 2.72
N VAL A 247 1.56 -14.03 1.40
CA VAL A 247 0.82 -13.19 0.44
C VAL A 247 -0.66 -13.11 0.79
N GLY A 248 -1.29 -14.24 1.12
CA GLY A 248 -2.70 -14.29 1.54
C GLY A 248 -2.98 -13.43 2.77
N LEU A 249 -2.11 -13.48 3.78
CA LEU A 249 -2.21 -12.70 5.01
C LEU A 249 -2.13 -11.19 4.72
N HIS A 250 -1.17 -10.79 3.90
CA HIS A 250 -0.93 -9.39 3.53
C HIS A 250 -2.04 -8.81 2.63
N ARG A 251 -2.82 -9.65 1.91
CA ARG A 251 -4.02 -9.22 1.18
C ARG A 251 -5.19 -8.84 2.09
N LEU A 252 -5.27 -9.40 3.30
CA LEU A 252 -6.45 -9.30 4.15
C LEU A 252 -6.87 -7.86 4.45
N HIS A 253 -5.93 -6.94 4.65
CA HIS A 253 -6.25 -5.52 4.89
C HIS A 253 -7.09 -4.91 3.76
N MET A 254 -6.72 -5.16 2.50
CA MET A 254 -7.47 -4.65 1.36
C MET A 254 -8.82 -5.37 1.23
N LEU A 255 -8.85 -6.69 1.42
CA LEU A 255 -10.07 -7.50 1.34
C LEU A 255 -11.11 -7.10 2.40
N ILE A 256 -10.68 -6.92 3.66
CA ILE A 256 -11.60 -6.55 4.74
C ILE A 256 -12.13 -5.12 4.58
N ILE A 257 -11.33 -4.19 4.05
CA ILE A 257 -11.82 -2.85 3.67
C ILE A 257 -12.92 -2.97 2.61
N HIS A 258 -12.72 -3.79 1.58
CA HIS A 258 -13.75 -4.00 0.55
C HIS A 258 -14.99 -4.70 1.11
N ALA A 259 -14.81 -5.64 2.05
CA ALA A 259 -15.91 -6.27 2.77
C ALA A 259 -16.70 -5.25 3.60
N ALA A 260 -16.03 -4.32 4.28
CA ALA A 260 -16.66 -3.27 5.08
C ALA A 260 -17.37 -2.18 4.23
N LEU A 261 -16.80 -1.81 3.08
CA LEU A 261 -17.35 -0.74 2.24
C LEU A 261 -18.42 -1.21 1.24
N PHE A 262 -18.21 -2.37 0.62
CA PHE A 262 -19.01 -2.83 -0.53
C PHE A 262 -19.79 -4.12 -0.26
N GLY A 263 -19.42 -4.85 0.78
CA GLY A 263 -20.03 -6.12 1.15
C GLY A 263 -19.93 -7.20 0.07
N GLY A 264 -20.96 -8.03 -0.04
CA GLY A 264 -21.07 -9.02 -1.12
C GLY A 264 -19.99 -10.11 -1.07
N GLY A 265 -19.35 -10.37 -2.21
CA GLY A 265 -18.36 -11.46 -2.35
C GLY A 265 -17.09 -11.26 -1.51
N TYR A 266 -16.76 -10.03 -1.17
CA TYR A 266 -15.52 -9.68 -0.46
C TYR A 266 -15.46 -10.26 0.95
N GLY A 267 -16.60 -10.42 1.63
CA GLY A 267 -16.64 -11.07 2.94
C GLY A 267 -16.17 -12.53 2.88
N ARG A 268 -16.71 -13.29 1.93
CA ARG A 268 -16.31 -14.69 1.69
C ARG A 268 -14.85 -14.81 1.29
N GLU A 269 -14.36 -13.90 0.43
CA GLU A 269 -12.95 -13.90 0.02
C GLU A 269 -12.03 -13.61 1.21
N THR A 270 -12.39 -12.64 2.05
CA THR A 270 -11.61 -12.30 3.27
C THR A 270 -11.50 -13.51 4.20
N VAL A 271 -12.61 -14.20 4.46
CA VAL A 271 -12.62 -15.39 5.34
C VAL A 271 -11.85 -16.56 4.73
N ALA A 272 -11.99 -16.79 3.42
CA ALA A 272 -11.23 -17.82 2.72
C ALA A 272 -9.72 -17.54 2.76
N ALA A 273 -9.31 -16.28 2.58
CA ALA A 273 -7.91 -15.87 2.69
C ALA A 273 -7.37 -15.97 4.12
N ALA A 274 -8.22 -15.79 5.14
CA ALA A 274 -7.85 -15.94 6.54
C ALA A 274 -7.68 -17.41 6.99
N GLY A 275 -8.38 -18.34 6.34
CA GLY A 275 -8.44 -19.76 6.69
C GLY A 275 -7.08 -20.44 6.96
N PRO A 276 -6.07 -20.30 6.09
CA PRO A 276 -4.75 -20.91 6.29
C PRO A 276 -3.97 -20.43 7.52
N TYR A 277 -4.40 -19.33 8.15
CA TYR A 277 -3.69 -18.68 9.26
C TYR A 277 -4.33 -18.94 10.63
N LEU A 278 -5.36 -19.79 10.70
CA LEU A 278 -6.12 -20.17 11.91
C LEU A 278 -5.69 -21.50 12.52
#